data_AF-A0A2P5NVZ7-F1
#
_entry.id   AF-A0A2P5NVZ7-F1
#
_cell.length_a   1.000
_cell.length_b   1.000
_cell.length_c   1.000
_cell.angle_alpha   90.00
_cell.angle_beta   90.00
_cell.angle_gamma   90.00
#
_symmetry.space_group_name_H-M   'P 1'
#
loop_
_entity.id
_entity.type
_entity.pdbx_description
1 polymer ?
#
loop_
_entity_poly.entity_id
_entity_poly.type
_entity_poly.pdbx_seq_one_letter_code
_entity_poly.pdbx_strand_id
1 'polypeptide(L)' 'MSEQNQAQDKDHFVLYVALVTVFAVGALLMVKLSENDKFAPIKDQINEENQQMNIRVLNQRGE' A
#
# COMPACT_ATOMS: atom_id res chain seq x y z
N MET A 1 42.60 27.37 31.55
CA MET A 1 41.47 27.78 30.70
C MET A 1 40.53 26.60 30.63
N SER A 2 39.31 26.81 31.10
CA SER A 2 38.35 25.75 31.47
C SER A 2 37.82 25.07 30.22
N GLU A 3 38.02 23.75 30.12
CA GLU A 3 37.35 22.91 29.12
C GLU A 3 35.84 22.94 29.41
N GLN A 4 35.10 23.69 28.60
CA GLN A 4 33.65 23.67 28.63
C GLN A 4 33.20 22.34 28.03
N ASN A 5 32.88 21.39 28.91
CA ASN A 5 32.19 20.16 28.57
C ASN A 5 30.77 20.56 28.10
N GLN A 6 30.63 20.84 26.82
CA GLN A 6 29.34 21.11 26.19
C GLN A 6 28.55 19.82 26.22
N ALA A 7 27.55 19.74 27.09
CA ALA A 7 26.55 18.69 27.03
C ALA A 7 25.89 18.77 25.65
N GLN A 8 26.30 17.88 24.74
CA GLN A 8 25.75 17.76 23.40
C GLN A 8 24.30 17.31 23.55
N ASP A 9 23.36 18.24 23.40
CA ASP A 9 21.93 17.92 23.36
C ASP A 9 21.71 16.88 22.26
N LYS A 10 21.10 15.75 22.62
CA LYS A 10 20.86 14.66 21.67
C LYS A 10 19.82 15.12 20.65
N ASP A 11 20.29 15.40 19.44
CA ASP A 11 19.41 15.68 18.32
C ASP A 11 18.62 14.43 17.94
N HIS A 12 17.31 14.47 18.19
CA HIS A 12 16.36 13.41 17.87
C HIS A 12 15.55 13.71 16.60
N PHE A 13 15.93 14.73 15.82
CA PHE A 13 15.26 15.12 14.59
C PHE A 13 14.99 13.94 13.65
N VAL A 14 16.01 13.11 13.40
CA VAL A 14 15.90 11.92 12.54
C VAL A 14 14.88 10.92 13.08
N LEU A 15 14.79 10.75 14.40
CA LEU A 15 13.85 9.84 15.04
C LEU A 15 12.40 10.31 14.86
N TYR A 16 12.16 11.61 15.00
CA TYR A 16 10.84 12.19 14.73
C TYR A 16 10.44 12.09 13.26
N VAL A 17 11.37 12.38 12.34
CA VAL A 17 11.13 12.24 10.90
C VAL A 17 10.83 10.80 10.53
N ALA A 18 11.59 9.84 11.07
CA ALA A 18 11.34 8.41 10.86
C ALA A 18 9.95 8.00 11.39
N LEU A 19 9.57 8.44 12.59
CA LEU A 19 8.26 8.17 13.15
C LEU A 19 7.13 8.70 12.26
N VAL A 20 7.20 9.98 11.86
CA VAL A 20 6.19 10.59 10.98
C VAL A 20 6.08 9.83 9.66
N THR A 21 7.22 9.43 9.08
CA THR A 21 7.26 8.67 7.83
C THR A 21 6.58 7.31 7.99
N VAL A 22 6.86 6.58 9.08
CA VAL A 22 6.24 5.29 9.37
C VAL A 22 4.72 5.44 9.55
N PHE A 23 4.26 6.47 10.28
CA PHE A 23 2.84 6.72 10.44
C PHE A 23 2.15 7.05 9.12
N ALA A 24 2.77 7.88 8.28
CA ALA A 24 2.21 8.24 6.97
C ALA A 24 2.10 7.02 6.04
N VAL A 25 3.16 6.22 5.94
CA VAL A 25 3.15 4.99 5.12
C VAL A 25 2.14 3.98 5.67
N GLY A 26 2.07 3.81 7.00
CA GLY A 26 1.10 2.92 7.64
C GLY A 26 -0.34 3.31 7.35
N ALA A 27 -0.67 4.61 7.42
CA ALA A 27 -2.00 5.11 7.08
C ALA A 27 -2.36 4.83 5.61
N LEU A 28 -1.43 5.09 4.68
CA LEU A 28 -1.65 4.82 3.25
C LEU A 28 -1.87 3.32 2.97
N LEU A 29 -1.10 2.45 3.61
CA LEU A 29 -1.27 1.00 3.47
C LEU A 29 -2.63 0.54 4.00
N MET A 30 -3.07 1.08 5.14
CA MET A 30 -4.37 0.74 5.73
C MET A 30 -5.54 1.14 4.81
N VAL A 31 -5.49 2.33 4.22
CA VAL A 31 -6.49 2.78 3.24
C VAL A 31 -6.48 1.89 2.00
N LYS A 32 -5.30 1.56 1.47
CA LYS A 32 -5.16 0.69 0.30
C LYS A 32 -5.69 -0.72 0.54
N LEU A 33 -5.43 -1.29 1.71
CA LEU A 33 -6.00 -2.58 2.13
C LEU A 33 -7.52 -2.50 2.24
N SER A 34 -8.03 -1.44 2.88
CA SER A 34 -9.47 -1.21 3.00
C SER A 34 -10.19 -1.09 1.65
N GLU A 35 -9.56 -0.41 0.67
CA GLU A 35 -10.08 -0.37 -0.69
C GLU A 35 -10.05 -1.74 -1.35
N ASN A 36 -8.95 -2.48 -1.24
CA ASN A 36 -8.84 -3.81 -1.83
C ASN A 36 -9.93 -4.77 -1.34
N ASP A 37 -10.26 -4.74 -0.04
CA ASP A 37 -11.30 -5.58 0.54
C ASP A 37 -12.70 -5.19 0.06
N LYS A 38 -12.98 -3.87 -0.09
CA LYS A 38 -14.26 -3.39 -0.64
C LYS A 38 -14.46 -3.79 -2.10
N PHE A 39 -13.38 -3.84 -2.89
CA PHE A 39 -13.43 -4.17 -4.32
C PHE A 39 -13.15 -5.65 -4.65
N ALA A 40 -12.80 -6.47 -3.66
CA ALA A 40 -12.61 -7.92 -3.84
C ALA A 40 -13.78 -8.61 -4.56
N PRO A 41 -15.06 -8.43 -4.15
CA PRO A 41 -16.17 -9.10 -4.83
C PRO A 41 -16.37 -8.63 -6.27
N ILE A 42 -15.98 -7.39 -6.59
CA ILE A 42 -16.07 -6.84 -7.95
C ILE A 42 -14.94 -7.40 -8.82
N LYS A 43 -13.74 -7.58 -8.27
CA LYS A 43 -12.62 -8.23 -8.97
C LYS A 43 -12.95 -9.66 -9.33
N ASP A 44 -13.59 -10.39 -8.43
CA ASP A 44 -13.99 -11.78 -8.66
C ASP A 44 -15.05 -11.86 -9.77
N GLN A 45 -16.06 -10.99 -9.73
CA GLN A 45 -17.07 -10.88 -10.80
C GLN A 45 -16.44 -10.56 -12.17
N ILE A 46 -15.52 -9.60 -12.24
CA ILE A 46 -14.81 -9.24 -13.48
C ILE A 46 -13.99 -10.43 -14.00
N ASN A 47 -13.37 -11.21 -13.12
CA ASN A 47 -12.60 -12.38 -13.52
C ASN A 47 -13.52 -13.48 -14.10
N GLU A 48 -14.66 -13.73 -13.46
CA GLU A 48 -15.68 -14.65 -13.98
C GLU A 48 -16.24 -14.21 -15.33
N GLU A 49 -16.59 -12.93 -15.50
CA GLU A 49 -17.07 -12.39 -16.76
C GLU A 49 -16.03 -12.51 -17.89
N ASN A 50 -14.76 -12.21 -17.61
CA ASN A 50 -13.67 -12.37 -18.56
C ASN A 50 -13.49 -13.83 -18.99
N GLN A 51 -13.60 -14.77 -18.06
CA GLN A 51 -13.53 -16.20 -18.37
C GLN A 51 -14.68 -16.61 -19.31
N GLN A 52 -15.92 -16.21 -18.99
CA GLN A 52 -17.09 -16.54 -19.82
C GLN A 52 -17.01 -15.92 -21.21
N MET A 53 -16.51 -14.68 -21.33
CA MET A 53 -16.26 -14.00 -22.61
C MET A 53 -15.25 -14.76 -23.46
N ASN A 54 -14.14 -15.20 -22.86
CA ASN A 54 -13.09 -15.93 -23.57
C ASN A 54 -13.61 -17.28 -24.11
N ILE A 55 -14.38 -18.02 -23.30
CA ILE A 55 -15.01 -19.28 -23.74
C ILE A 55 -16.01 -19.05 -24.87
N ARG A 56 -16.80 -17.96 -24.81
CA ARG A 56 -17.76 -17.61 -25.88
C ARG A 56 -17.05 -17.34 -27.21
N VAL A 57 -15.93 -16.61 -27.19
CA VAL A 57 -15.15 -16.31 -28.41
C VAL A 57 -14.55 -17.58 -29.02
N LEU A 58 -14.05 -18.50 -28.20
CA LEU A 58 -13.49 -19.76 -28.67
C LEU A 58 -14.57 -20.65 -29.30
N ASN A 59 -15.78 -20.70 -28.73
CA ASN A 59 -16.89 -21.46 -29.30
C ASN A 59 -17.36 -20.89 -30.65
N GLN A 60 -17.27 -19.57 -30.86
CA GLN A 60 -17.64 -18.91 -32.11
C GLN A 60 -16.60 -19.07 -33.23
N ARG A 61 -15.35 -19.48 -32.92
CA ARG A 61 -14.27 -19.68 -33.89
C ARG A 61 -14.03 -21.16 -34.24
N GLY A 62 -14.71 -22.07 -33.55
CA GLY A 62 -14.55 -23.52 -33.68
C GLY A 62 -15.59 -24.20 -34.59
N GLU A 63 -16.50 -23.44 -35.18
CA GLU A 63 -17.35 -23.86 -36.31
C GLU A 63 -16.89 -23.19 -37.61
#